data_AF-A0A356M7A2-F1
#
_entry.id   AF-A0A356M7A2-F1
#
_cell.length_a   1.000
_cell.length_b   1.000
_cell.length_c   1.000
_cell.angle_alpha   90.00
_cell.angle_beta   90.00
_cell.angle_gamma   90.00
#
_symmetry.space_group_name_H-M   'P 1'
#
loop_
_entity.id
_entity.type
_entity.pdbx_description
1 polymer ?
#
loop_
_entity_poly.entity_id
_entity_poly.type
_entity_poly.pdbx_seq_one_letter_code
_entity_poly.pdbx_strand_id
1 'polypeptide(L)'
;MLYIWPSTNGSSGVNSNDYSEMQLYMQLVNDYQVLCQSRLVLTNVAEPLKMSPNESANLSGMISVRTKSNTRHLTINVTDTNPDRAALIANTVAGVFAKVVVENMGTGMVKIIDQAVAPERPSSPNVKRNLVSGALLGLLFGGGLALLI
;
A
#
# COMPACT_ATOMS: atom_id res chain seq x y z
N MET A 1 2.34 -9.51 3.15
CA MET A 1 2.72 -9.44 1.71
C MET A 1 1.97 -10.49 0.90
N LEU A 2 1.70 -10.27 -0.40
CA LEU A 2 0.76 -11.07 -1.21
C LEU A 2 1.31 -11.44 -2.58
N TYR A 3 0.91 -12.58 -3.17
CA TYR A 3 1.34 -13.07 -4.51
C TYR A 3 0.13 -13.37 -5.42
N ILE A 4 0.17 -13.04 -6.72
CA ILE A 4 -0.93 -13.20 -7.69
C ILE A 4 -0.48 -14.06 -8.89
N TRP A 5 -1.29 -15.03 -9.33
CA TRP A 5 -1.06 -15.86 -10.52
C TRP A 5 -2.11 -15.55 -11.61
N PRO A 6 -1.73 -15.50 -12.91
CA PRO A 6 -2.67 -15.29 -14.00
C PRO A 6 -3.33 -16.60 -14.46
N SER A 7 -4.65 -16.62 -14.64
CA SER A 7 -5.37 -17.74 -15.25
C SER A 7 -5.08 -17.83 -16.75
N THR A 8 -4.43 -18.91 -17.19
CA THR A 8 -4.25 -19.21 -18.61
C THR A 8 -5.43 -20.04 -19.13
N ASN A 9 -6.47 -19.38 -19.64
CA ASN A 9 -7.43 -20.04 -20.52
C ASN A 9 -6.89 -20.00 -21.95
N GLY A 10 -6.49 -21.17 -22.46
CA GLY A 10 -5.85 -21.30 -23.76
C GLY A 10 -6.77 -20.96 -24.93
N SER A 11 -6.24 -20.20 -25.90
CA SER A 11 -6.37 -20.41 -27.34
C SER A 11 -5.52 -19.35 -28.09
N SER A 12 -4.49 -19.85 -28.78
CA SER A 12 -3.93 -19.31 -30.04
C SER A 12 -2.97 -18.11 -30.01
N GLY A 13 -1.73 -18.37 -30.42
CA GLY A 13 -0.86 -17.40 -31.09
C GLY A 13 0.30 -16.86 -30.27
N VAL A 14 1.33 -17.68 -30.06
CA VAL A 14 2.66 -17.18 -29.64
C VAL A 14 3.24 -16.36 -30.79
N ASN A 15 3.00 -15.05 -30.76
CA ASN A 15 3.76 -14.06 -31.52
C ASN A 15 4.34 -13.06 -30.53
N SER A 16 5.64 -13.23 -30.32
CA SER A 16 6.59 -12.35 -29.66
C SER A 16 6.19 -10.88 -29.56
N ASN A 17 5.96 -10.41 -28.32
CA ASN A 17 6.30 -9.08 -27.84
C ASN A 17 6.37 -9.12 -26.29
N ASP A 18 7.52 -9.54 -25.75
CA ASP A 18 7.82 -9.53 -24.31
C ASP A 18 7.52 -8.16 -23.65
N TYR A 19 7.62 -7.07 -24.42
CA TYR A 19 7.26 -5.71 -23.99
C TYR A 19 5.76 -5.51 -23.74
N SER A 20 4.88 -6.10 -24.57
CA SER A 20 3.44 -5.99 -24.37
C SER A 20 2.96 -6.82 -23.19
N GLU A 21 3.58 -7.96 -22.93
CA GLU A 21 3.30 -8.75 -21.73
C GLU A 21 3.77 -7.99 -20.47
N MET A 22 4.98 -7.41 -20.48
CA MET A 22 5.48 -6.55 -19.40
C MET A 22 4.56 -5.35 -19.11
N GLN A 23 4.00 -4.72 -20.14
CA GLN A 23 3.03 -3.63 -19.98
C GLN A 23 1.70 -4.11 -19.39
N LEU A 24 1.19 -5.26 -19.85
CA LEU A 24 0.00 -5.89 -19.27
C LEU A 24 0.22 -6.25 -17.79
N TYR A 25 1.40 -6.72 -17.42
CA TYR A 25 1.76 -6.97 -16.02
C TYR A 25 1.75 -5.71 -15.16
N MET A 26 2.34 -4.61 -15.65
CA MET A 26 2.31 -3.33 -14.95
C MET A 26 0.87 -2.80 -14.81
N GLN A 27 0.02 -3.03 -15.81
CA GLN A 27 -1.38 -2.64 -15.77
C GLN A 27 -2.18 -3.43 -14.72
N LEU A 28 -2.04 -4.76 -14.69
CA LEU A 28 -2.68 -5.61 -13.69
C LEU A 28 -2.29 -5.20 -12.27
N VAL A 29 -1.00 -4.96 -12.02
CA VAL A 29 -0.52 -4.53 -10.69
C VAL A 29 -1.13 -3.20 -10.26
N ASN A 30 -1.24 -2.23 -11.18
CA ASN A 30 -1.90 -0.96 -10.90
C ASN A 30 -3.40 -1.16 -10.61
N ASP A 31 -4.09 -2.00 -11.38
CA ASP A 31 -5.51 -2.31 -11.16
C ASP A 31 -5.73 -2.99 -9.79
N TYR A 32 -4.84 -3.90 -9.39
CA TYR A 32 -4.88 -4.51 -8.05
C TYR A 32 -4.62 -3.49 -6.92
N GLN A 33 -3.74 -2.50 -7.14
CA GLN A 33 -3.53 -1.42 -6.17
C GLN A 33 -4.80 -0.57 -6.02
N VAL A 34 -5.44 -0.20 -7.12
CA VAL A 34 -6.70 0.57 -7.13
C VAL A 34 -7.84 -0.23 -6.49
N LEU A 35 -7.94 -1.53 -6.79
CA LEU A 35 -8.96 -2.40 -6.23
C LEU A 35 -8.82 -2.54 -4.70
N CYS A 36 -7.59 -2.65 -4.20
CA CYS A 36 -7.30 -2.77 -2.78
C CYS A 36 -7.68 -1.50 -1.99
N GLN A 37 -7.64 -0.33 -2.64
CA GLN A 37 -8.11 0.96 -2.10
C GLN A 37 -9.56 1.29 -2.47
N SER A 38 -10.26 0.37 -3.15
CA SER A 38 -11.65 0.60 -3.55
C SER A 38 -12.58 0.67 -2.35
N ARG A 39 -13.67 1.41 -2.49
CA ARG A 39 -14.70 1.54 -1.45
C ARG A 39 -15.25 0.19 -0.99
N LEU A 40 -15.31 -0.80 -1.89
CA LEU A 40 -15.78 -2.14 -1.56
C LEU A 40 -14.89 -2.81 -0.51
N VAL A 41 -13.57 -2.82 -0.74
CA VAL A 41 -12.60 -3.42 0.19
C VAL A 41 -12.57 -2.63 1.49
N LEU A 42 -12.52 -1.30 1.43
CA LEU A 42 -12.46 -0.45 2.63
C LEU A 42 -13.71 -0.56 3.52
N THR A 43 -14.91 -0.66 2.92
CA THR A 43 -16.16 -0.87 3.67
C THR A 43 -16.14 -2.23 4.37
N ASN A 44 -15.72 -3.29 3.67
CA ASN A 44 -15.63 -4.64 4.21
C ASN A 44 -14.54 -4.78 5.30
N VAL A 45 -13.57 -3.87 5.36
CA VAL A 45 -12.58 -3.78 6.45
C VAL A 45 -13.13 -3.00 7.65
N ALA A 46 -13.92 -1.95 7.40
CA ALA A 46 -14.47 -1.10 8.47
C ALA A 46 -15.50 -1.83 9.35
N GLU A 47 -16.28 -2.74 8.76
CA GLU A 47 -17.32 -3.52 9.44
C GLU A 47 -16.77 -4.40 10.59
N PRO A 48 -15.78 -5.31 10.37
CA PRO A 48 -15.23 -6.14 11.45
C PRO A 48 -14.47 -5.32 12.51
N LEU A 49 -13.93 -4.16 12.13
CA LEU A 49 -13.22 -3.26 13.04
C LEU A 49 -14.15 -2.33 13.83
N LYS A 50 -15.47 -2.37 13.57
CA LYS A 50 -16.48 -1.48 14.17
C LYS A 50 -16.09 0.00 14.08
N MET A 51 -15.46 0.39 12.97
CA MET A 51 -14.99 1.75 12.75
C MET A 51 -16.17 2.71 12.58
N SER A 52 -16.00 3.93 13.10
CA SER A 52 -16.94 5.03 12.83
C SER A 52 -17.00 5.35 11.33
N PRO A 53 -18.12 5.88 10.80
CA PRO A 53 -18.19 6.37 9.43
C PRO A 53 -17.08 7.38 9.08
N ASN A 54 -16.67 8.20 10.05
CA ASN A 54 -15.58 9.16 9.88
C ASN A 54 -14.20 8.48 9.81
N GLU A 55 -14.01 7.40 10.55
CA GLU A 55 -12.77 6.60 10.50
C GLU A 55 -12.70 5.81 9.19
N SER A 56 -13.82 5.23 8.76
CA SER A 56 -13.93 4.54 7.47
C SER A 56 -13.64 5.46 6.29
N ALA A 57 -14.10 6.72 6.34
CA ALA A 57 -13.81 7.72 5.31
C ALA A 57 -12.31 8.06 5.21
N ASN A 58 -11.60 8.10 6.35
CA ASN A 58 -10.16 8.39 6.40
C ASN A 58 -9.28 7.17 6.12
N LEU A 59 -9.85 5.97 6.14
CA LEU A 59 -9.11 4.71 5.99
C LEU A 59 -8.32 4.64 4.68
N SER A 60 -8.87 5.19 3.59
CA SER A 60 -8.19 5.28 2.29
C SER A 60 -6.87 6.06 2.37
N GLY A 61 -6.84 7.16 3.11
CA GLY A 61 -5.64 7.99 3.28
C GLY A 61 -4.59 7.36 4.20
N MET A 62 -5.00 6.43 5.06
CA MET A 62 -4.10 5.71 5.97
C MET A 62 -3.45 4.50 5.31
N ILE A 63 -4.09 3.91 4.29
CA ILE A 63 -3.64 2.70 3.62
C ILE A 63 -2.85 3.03 2.35
N SER A 64 -1.59 2.60 2.32
CA SER A 64 -0.73 2.68 1.14
C SER A 64 -0.35 1.28 0.66
N VAL A 65 -0.80 0.93 -0.53
CA VAL A 65 -0.48 -0.35 -1.17
C VAL A 65 0.68 -0.15 -2.14
N ARG A 66 1.79 -0.85 -1.90
CA ARG A 66 2.99 -0.78 -2.74
C ARG A 66 3.32 -2.13 -3.31
N THR A 67 3.78 -2.14 -4.55
CA THR A 67 4.37 -3.31 -5.17
C THR A 67 5.86 -3.08 -5.40
N LYS A 68 6.66 -4.11 -5.21
CA LYS A 68 8.08 -4.06 -5.55
C LYS A 68 8.21 -4.37 -7.04
N SER A 69 8.82 -3.47 -7.81
CA SER A 69 8.99 -3.60 -9.26
C SER A 69 9.45 -5.00 -9.67
N ASN A 70 8.83 -5.55 -10.72
CA ASN A 70 9.12 -6.90 -11.23
C ASN A 70 8.83 -8.05 -10.25
N THR A 71 8.03 -7.83 -9.21
CA THR A 71 7.58 -8.91 -8.32
C THR A 71 6.07 -8.93 -8.22
N ARG A 72 5.53 -10.11 -7.94
CA ARG A 72 4.11 -10.30 -7.62
C ARG A 72 3.79 -9.90 -6.18
N HIS A 73 4.69 -9.21 -5.49
CA HIS A 73 4.60 -8.94 -4.07
C HIS A 73 3.84 -7.64 -3.78
N LEU A 74 2.67 -7.78 -3.17
CA LEU A 74 1.87 -6.65 -2.68
C LEU A 74 2.20 -6.39 -1.19
N THR A 75 2.54 -5.16 -0.86
CA THR A 75 2.81 -4.69 0.51
C THR A 75 1.72 -3.70 0.90
N ILE A 76 1.02 -3.97 1.99
CA ILE A 76 -0.03 -3.10 2.54
C ILE A 76 0.59 -2.39 3.74
N ASN A 77 0.68 -1.06 3.68
CA ASN A 77 1.15 -0.22 4.78
C ASN A 77 -0.04 0.53 5.35
N VAL A 78 -0.14 0.58 6.68
CA VAL A 78 -1.15 1.37 7.39
C VAL A 78 -0.45 2.35 8.31
N THR A 79 -0.85 3.61 8.23
CA THR A 79 -0.35 4.66 9.13
C THR A 79 -1.44 5.00 10.14
N ASP A 80 -1.13 4.84 11.41
CA ASP A 80 -2.01 5.17 12.52
C ASP A 80 -1.20 5.78 13.68
N THR A 81 -1.87 6.49 14.59
CA THR A 81 -1.25 7.02 15.80
C THR A 81 -0.99 5.93 16.83
N ASN A 82 -1.76 4.83 16.81
CA ASN A 82 -1.56 3.67 17.67
C ASN A 82 -0.92 2.51 16.89
N PRO A 83 0.25 1.99 17.31
CA PRO A 83 0.98 0.94 16.60
C PRO A 83 0.23 -0.40 16.56
N ASP A 84 -0.50 -0.75 17.63
CA ASP A 84 -1.31 -1.98 17.69
C ASP A 84 -2.50 -1.86 16.74
N ARG A 85 -3.13 -0.68 16.70
CA ARG A 85 -4.24 -0.39 15.78
C ARG A 85 -3.79 -0.44 14.32
N ALA A 86 -2.62 0.11 14.00
CA ALA A 86 -2.04 0.03 12.67
C ALA A 86 -1.84 -1.43 12.22
N ALA A 87 -1.26 -2.28 13.08
CA ALA A 87 -1.04 -3.69 12.78
C ALA A 87 -2.37 -4.45 12.60
N LEU A 88 -3.35 -4.19 13.48
CA LEU A 88 -4.68 -4.79 13.40
C LEU A 88 -5.39 -4.44 12.09
N ILE A 89 -5.39 -3.15 11.72
CA ILE A 89 -5.99 -2.69 10.45
C ILE A 89 -5.26 -3.34 9.28
N ALA A 90 -3.93 -3.33 9.25
CA ALA A 90 -3.15 -3.91 8.15
C ALA A 90 -3.45 -5.41 7.94
N ASN A 91 -3.53 -6.17 9.04
CA ASN A 91 -3.88 -7.60 8.99
C ASN A 91 -5.33 -7.81 8.52
N THR A 92 -6.25 -6.97 8.97
CA THR A 92 -7.66 -7.05 8.55
C THR A 92 -7.82 -6.73 7.06
N VAL A 93 -7.15 -5.68 6.58
CA VAL A 93 -7.12 -5.33 5.14
C VAL A 93 -6.57 -6.49 4.33
N ALA A 94 -5.47 -7.12 4.76
CA ALA A 94 -4.90 -8.26 4.07
C ALA A 94 -5.87 -9.46 4.01
N GLY A 95 -6.58 -9.74 5.10
CA GLY A 95 -7.56 -10.83 5.15
C GLY A 95 -8.80 -10.57 4.28
N VAL A 96 -9.37 -9.37 4.36
CA VAL A 96 -10.54 -8.98 3.54
C VAL A 96 -10.17 -8.94 2.07
N PHE A 97 -9.01 -8.37 1.73
CA PHE A 97 -8.54 -8.34 0.35
C PHE A 97 -8.35 -9.75 -0.21
N ALA A 98 -7.77 -10.66 0.57
CA ALA A 98 -7.63 -12.06 0.19
C ALA A 98 -8.97 -12.73 -0.12
N LYS A 99 -9.98 -12.48 0.72
CA LYS A 99 -11.33 -13.01 0.52
C LYS A 99 -11.99 -12.44 -0.74
N VAL A 100 -11.93 -11.11 -0.92
CA VAL A 100 -12.52 -10.42 -2.08
C VAL A 100 -11.92 -10.88 -3.41
N VAL A 101 -10.60 -11.10 -3.47
CA VAL A 101 -9.92 -11.58 -4.67
C VAL A 101 -10.36 -13.02 -5.01
N VAL A 102 -10.44 -13.90 -4.00
CA VAL A 102 -10.88 -15.29 -4.20
C VAL A 102 -12.35 -15.34 -4.67
N GLU A 103 -13.23 -14.55 -4.05
CA GLU A 103 -14.68 -14.55 -4.34
C GLU A 103 -15.02 -13.90 -5.68
N ASN A 104 -14.36 -12.80 -6.06
CA ASN A 104 -14.75 -12.02 -7.24
C ASN A 104 -13.93 -12.31 -8.50
N MET A 105 -12.68 -12.77 -8.37
CA MET A 105 -11.81 -12.99 -9.53
C MET A 105 -11.61 -14.47 -9.89
N GLY A 106 -12.06 -15.40 -9.03
CA GLY A 106 -12.13 -16.85 -9.28
C GLY A 106 -10.81 -17.56 -9.59
N THR A 107 -9.72 -16.81 -9.76
CA THR A 107 -8.44 -17.28 -10.31
C THR A 107 -7.30 -16.46 -9.72
N GLY A 108 -6.95 -16.75 -8.48
CA GLY A 108 -5.84 -16.09 -7.80
C GLY A 108 -5.73 -16.54 -6.35
N MET A 109 -4.77 -17.41 -6.05
CA MET A 109 -4.43 -17.74 -4.66
C MET A 109 -3.58 -16.63 -4.07
N VAL A 110 -4.28 -15.68 -3.49
CA VAL A 110 -3.70 -14.62 -2.68
C VAL A 110 -3.34 -15.22 -1.31
N LYS A 111 -2.04 -15.32 -1.01
CA LYS A 111 -1.53 -15.84 0.28
C LYS A 111 -0.83 -14.76 1.07
N ILE A 112 -1.21 -14.59 2.33
CA ILE A 112 -0.51 -13.74 3.29
C ILE A 112 0.78 -14.45 3.68
N ILE A 113 1.92 -13.95 3.21
CA ILE A 113 3.24 -14.52 3.53
C ILE A 113 3.91 -13.85 4.73
N ASP A 114 3.43 -12.68 5.11
CA ASP A 114 3.97 -11.88 6.21
C ASP A 114 2.83 -11.07 6.83
N GLN A 115 2.70 -11.18 8.15
CA GLN A 115 1.67 -10.52 8.95
C GLN A 115 2.22 -9.21 9.52
N ALA A 116 1.36 -8.21 9.64
CA ALA A 116 1.73 -6.95 10.25
C ALA A 116 1.92 -7.13 11.77
N VAL A 117 3.07 -6.67 12.27
CA VAL A 117 3.37 -6.57 13.70
C VAL A 117 3.41 -5.10 14.11
N ALA A 118 3.07 -4.82 15.36
CA ALA A 118 3.14 -3.47 15.90
C ALA A 118 4.59 -2.95 15.83
N PRO A 119 4.83 -1.79 15.19
CA PRO A 119 6.18 -1.27 15.06
C PRO A 119 6.73 -0.77 16.41
N GLU A 120 7.97 -1.13 16.72
CA GLU A 120 8.65 -0.67 17.95
C GLU A 120 9.01 0.83 17.93
N ARG A 121 9.06 1.43 16.74
CA ARG A 121 9.44 2.82 16.54
C ARG A 121 8.52 3.48 15.51
N PRO A 122 8.14 4.74 15.72
CA PRO A 122 7.28 5.45 14.78
C PRO A 122 7.98 5.63 13.43
N SER A 123 7.23 5.44 12.34
CA SER A 123 7.73 5.61 10.97
C SER A 123 7.95 7.07 10.58
N SER A 124 7.29 8.00 11.28
CA SER A 124 7.44 9.45 11.13
C SER A 124 7.07 10.18 12.43
N PRO A 125 7.59 11.40 12.65
CA PRO A 125 8.58 12.12 11.83
C PRO A 125 10.02 11.60 12.06
N ASN A 126 10.85 11.66 11.00
CA ASN A 126 12.26 11.30 11.08
C ASN A 126 13.08 12.48 11.62
N VAL A 127 13.24 12.55 12.94
CA VAL A 127 13.91 13.67 13.64
C VAL A 127 15.26 14.02 13.02
N LYS A 128 16.09 13.02 12.69
CA LYS A 128 17.42 13.26 12.09
C LYS A 128 17.34 13.95 10.72
N ARG A 129 16.45 13.50 9.83
CA ARG A 129 16.29 14.12 8.49
C ARG A 129 15.70 15.52 8.62
N ASN A 130 14.71 15.69 9.48
CA ASN A 130 14.07 16.99 9.72
C ASN A 130 15.06 17.99 10.33
N LEU A 131 15.94 17.55 11.22
CA LEU A 131 16.99 18.38 11.81
C LEU A 131 17.99 18.86 10.77
N VAL A 132 18.46 17.96 9.90
CA VAL A 132 19.40 18.32 8.82
C VAL A 132 18.75 19.30 7.84
N SER A 133 17.52 19.03 7.38
CA SER A 133 16.79 19.95 6.51
C SER A 133 16.53 21.30 7.18
N GLY A 134 16.16 21.30 8.46
CA GLY A 134 15.94 22.51 9.25
C GLY A 134 17.21 23.34 9.42
N ALA A 135 18.36 22.70 9.68
CA ALA A 135 19.65 23.38 9.79
C ALA A 135 20.08 24.01 8.46
N LEU A 136 19.92 23.29 7.34
CA LEU A 136 20.24 23.81 6.01
C LEU A 136 19.36 25.00 5.63
N LEU A 137 18.05 24.91 5.86
CA LEU A 137 17.12 26.02 5.62
C LEU A 137 17.42 27.20 6.56
N GLY A 138 17.70 26.92 7.83
CA GLY A 138 18.08 27.94 8.81
C GLY A 138 19.35 28.69 8.42
N LEU A 139 20.37 28.00 7.88
CA LEU A 139 21.59 28.64 7.38
C LEU A 139 21.33 29.47 6.13
N LEU A 140 20.53 28.97 5.19
CA LEU A 140 20.13 29.70 3.98
C LEU A 140 19.41 31.01 4.31
N PHE A 141 18.36 30.95 5.12
CA PHE A 141 17.60 32.13 5.50
C PHE A 141 18.37 33.03 6.46
N GLY A 142 19.07 32.46 7.44
CA GLY A 142 19.87 33.21 8.41
C GLY A 142 21.04 33.94 7.75
N GLY A 143 21.78 33.26 6.87
CA GLY A 143 22.85 33.88 6.09
C GLY A 143 22.32 34.93 5.10
N GLY A 144 21.21 34.66 4.43
CA GLY A 144 20.56 35.63 3.54
C GLY A 144 20.13 36.90 4.27
N LEU A 145 19.53 36.78 5.46
CA LEU A 145 19.16 37.94 6.30
C LEU A 145 20.39 38.67 6.84
N ALA A 146 21.42 37.95 7.25
CA ALA A 146 22.66 38.55 7.76
C ALA A 146 23.42 39.37 6.70
N LEU A 147 23.23 39.07 5.41
CA LEU A 147 23.78 39.85 4.29
C LEU A 147 22.88 41.02 3.86
N LEU A 148 21.61 41.03 4.28
CA LEU A 148 20.64 42.07 3.93
C LEU A 148 20.69 43.26 4.89
N ILE A 149 21.08 43.02 6.15
CA ILE A 149 21.30 44.03 7.20
C ILE A 149 22.72 44.60 7.09
#